data_AF-A0A2T0Z2A9-F1
#
_entry.id   AF-A0A2T0Z2A9-F1
#
_cell.length_a   1.000
_cell.length_b   1.000
_cell.length_c   1.000
_cell.angle_alpha   90.00
_cell.angle_beta   90.00
_cell.angle_gamma   90.00
#
_symmetry.space_group_name_H-M   'P 1'
#
loop_
_entity.id
_entity.type
_entity.pdbx_description
1 polymer ?
#
loop_
_entity_poly.entity_id
_entity_poly.type
_entity_poly.pdbx_seq_one_letter_code
_entity_poly.pdbx_strand_id
1 'polypeptide(L)'
;DPWGFGNSLEWATTSPPPRHNFLSLPRIRSERPAFELHYPHMAERMALEAHVGRKHRPQPVGAAAEASGEVGDRDPKNRPI
;
A
#
# COMPACT_ATOMS: atom_id res chain seq x y z
N ASP A 1 -20.77 0.57 11.77
CA ASP A 1 -19.68 1.54 11.51
C ASP A 1 -20.23 2.97 11.56
N PRO A 2 -19.74 3.85 12.46
CA PRO A 2 -20.24 5.22 12.57
C PRO A 2 -19.70 6.18 11.48
N TRP A 3 -18.66 5.80 10.71
CA TRP A 3 -18.16 6.58 9.57
C TRP A 3 -18.72 6.12 8.21
N GLY A 4 -19.40 4.97 8.17
CA GLY A 4 -20.16 4.47 7.04
C GLY A 4 -19.40 3.70 5.97
N PHE A 5 -18.06 3.80 5.88
CA PHE A 5 -17.25 3.17 4.82
C PHE A 5 -16.03 2.40 5.33
N GLY A 6 -16.11 1.87 6.54
CA GLY A 6 -15.11 1.02 7.17
C GLY A 6 -14.82 -0.23 6.34
N ASN A 7 -13.54 -0.61 6.31
CA ASN A 7 -13.05 -1.66 5.41
C ASN A 7 -12.80 -2.97 6.14
N SER A 8 -11.97 -2.89 7.17
CA SER A 8 -11.50 -4.02 7.95
C SER A 8 -12.65 -4.68 8.71
N LEU A 9 -12.44 -5.96 9.04
CA LEU A 9 -13.44 -6.80 9.71
C LEU A 9 -13.90 -6.24 11.07
N GLU A 10 -13.08 -5.39 11.72
CA GLU A 10 -13.44 -4.67 12.95
C GLU A 10 -14.72 -3.83 12.81
N TRP A 11 -15.06 -3.39 11.59
CA TRP A 11 -16.27 -2.61 11.31
C TRP A 11 -17.50 -3.45 10.99
N ALA A 12 -17.35 -4.77 10.91
CA ALA A 12 -18.43 -5.73 10.66
C ALA A 12 -19.02 -6.33 11.95
N THR A 13 -18.68 -5.78 13.12
CA THR A 13 -19.27 -6.18 14.41
C THR A 13 -20.28 -5.15 14.93
N THR A 14 -21.12 -5.57 15.88
CA THR A 14 -22.09 -4.72 16.54
C THR A 14 -21.41 -3.75 17.50
N SER A 15 -22.06 -2.62 17.83
CA SER A 15 -21.63 -1.73 18.91
C SER A 15 -22.68 -1.75 20.02
N PRO A 16 -22.36 -2.25 21.22
CA PRO A 16 -21.04 -2.77 21.66
C PRO A 16 -20.68 -4.15 21.05
N PRO A 17 -19.39 -4.51 20.96
CA PRO A 17 -18.96 -5.80 20.43
C PRO A 17 -19.24 -6.94 21.43
N PRO A 18 -19.60 -8.15 20.96
CA PRO A 18 -19.79 -9.32 21.81
C PRO A 18 -18.47 -9.85 22.37
N ARG A 19 -18.52 -10.68 23.43
CA ARG A 19 -17.32 -11.22 24.13
C ARG A 19 -16.29 -11.88 23.21
N HIS A 20 -16.73 -12.49 22.11
CA HIS A 20 -15.88 -13.20 21.13
C HIS A 20 -15.83 -12.50 19.77
N ASN A 21 -15.96 -11.17 19.75
CA ASN A 21 -15.90 -10.27 18.59
C ASN A 21 -17.03 -10.44 17.54
N PHE A 22 -17.37 -11.66 17.12
CA PHE A 22 -18.35 -11.91 16.05
C PHE A 22 -19.39 -12.95 16.46
N LEU A 23 -20.68 -12.65 16.30
CA LEU A 23 -21.76 -13.63 16.44
C LEU A 23 -21.74 -14.69 15.32
N SER A 24 -21.39 -14.26 14.11
CA SER A 24 -21.19 -15.09 12.94
C SER A 24 -20.11 -14.45 12.06
N LEU A 25 -19.25 -15.25 11.43
CA LEU A 25 -18.23 -14.72 10.53
C LEU A 25 -18.85 -14.31 9.19
N PRO A 26 -18.73 -13.04 8.76
CA PRO A 26 -19.15 -12.63 7.43
C PRO A 26 -18.22 -13.24 6.37
N ARG A 27 -18.76 -13.46 5.17
CA ARG A 27 -17.99 -14.08 4.09
C ARG A 27 -16.92 -13.12 3.56
N ILE A 28 -15.66 -13.51 3.68
CA ILE A 28 -14.53 -12.71 3.19
C ILE A 28 -14.30 -13.01 1.70
N ARG A 29 -14.48 -12.00 0.85
CA ARG A 29 -14.22 -12.10 -0.61
C ARG A 29 -13.16 -11.12 -1.11
N SER A 30 -12.81 -10.10 -0.31
CA SER A 30 -11.71 -9.17 -0.60
C SER A 30 -11.03 -8.65 0.66
N GLU A 31 -10.09 -7.72 0.47
CA GLU A 31 -9.38 -6.97 1.52
C GLU A 31 -10.28 -6.00 2.32
N ARG A 32 -11.49 -5.70 1.83
CA ARG A 32 -12.45 -4.77 2.47
C ARG A 32 -13.76 -5.50 2.85
N PRO A 33 -13.72 -6.54 3.71
CA PRO A 33 -14.87 -7.39 3.97
C PRO A 33 -16.05 -6.66 4.64
N ALA A 34 -15.79 -5.65 5.48
CA ALA A 34 -16.88 -4.87 6.07
C ALA A 34 -17.58 -4.00 5.01
N PHE A 35 -16.84 -3.42 4.08
CA PHE A 35 -17.41 -2.59 3.02
C PHE A 35 -18.32 -3.41 2.10
N GLU A 36 -17.88 -4.59 1.65
CA GLU A 36 -18.70 -5.47 0.80
C GLU A 36 -20.00 -5.92 1.45
N LEU A 37 -19.96 -6.20 2.76
CA LEU A 37 -21.14 -6.60 3.52
C LEU A 37 -22.21 -5.51 3.52
N HIS A 38 -21.81 -4.24 3.70
CA HIS A 38 -22.72 -3.10 3.77
C HIS A 38 -23.11 -2.56 2.38
N TYR A 39 -22.28 -2.77 1.36
CA TYR A 39 -22.51 -2.30 0.00
C TYR A 39 -22.43 -3.41 -1.06
N PRO A 40 -23.38 -4.38 -1.06
CA PRO A 40 -23.35 -5.50 -2.00
C PRO A 40 -23.35 -5.07 -3.47
N HIS A 41 -24.01 -3.95 -3.80
CA HIS A 41 -24.09 -3.42 -5.16
C HIS A 41 -22.77 -2.84 -5.69
N MET A 42 -21.79 -2.58 -4.81
CA MET A 42 -20.47 -2.09 -5.22
C MET A 42 -19.44 -3.21 -5.39
N ALA A 43 -19.74 -4.44 -4.95
CA ALA A 43 -18.78 -5.55 -4.96
C ALA A 43 -18.28 -5.89 -6.37
N GLU A 44 -19.18 -5.99 -7.35
CA GLU A 44 -18.82 -6.31 -8.74
C GLU A 44 -17.96 -5.19 -9.36
N ARG A 45 -18.38 -3.94 -9.18
CA ARG A 45 -17.63 -2.77 -9.66
C ARG A 45 -16.22 -2.73 -9.09
N MET A 46 -16.07 -2.93 -7.78
CA MET A 46 -14.76 -2.94 -7.14
C MET A 46 -13.87 -4.06 -7.67
N ALA A 47 -14.42 -5.26 -7.90
CA ALA A 47 -13.67 -6.36 -8.47
C ALA A 47 -13.17 -6.05 -9.90
N LEU A 48 -14.02 -5.43 -10.72
CA LEU A 48 -13.67 -5.00 -12.08
C LEU A 48 -12.60 -3.90 -12.09
N GLU A 49 -12.69 -2.93 -11.18
CA GLU A 49 -11.81 -1.77 -11.13
C GLU A 49 -10.50 -2.00 -10.35
N ALA A 50 -10.38 -3.09 -9.58
CA ALA A 50 -9.26 -3.35 -8.66
C ALA A 50 -7.85 -3.31 -9.30
N HIS A 51 -7.74 -3.57 -10.60
CA HIS A 51 -6.46 -3.70 -11.31
C HIS A 51 -6.18 -2.56 -12.31
N VAL A 52 -7.14 -1.66 -12.54
CA VAL A 52 -7.08 -0.64 -13.61
C VAL A 52 -5.99 0.43 -13.35
N GLY A 53 -5.55 0.58 -12.10
CA GLY A 53 -4.52 1.56 -11.69
C GLY A 53 -3.11 1.02 -11.45
N ARG A 54 -2.85 -0.30 -11.53
CA ARG A 54 -1.52 -0.88 -11.21
C ARG A 54 -0.53 -0.71 -12.37
N LYS A 55 -0.19 0.53 -12.76
CA LYS A 55 1.05 0.79 -13.51
C LYS A 55 2.22 0.83 -12.53
N HIS A 56 2.65 -0.33 -12.07
CA HIS A 56 3.92 -0.43 -11.37
C HIS A 56 5.03 -0.12 -12.40
N ARG A 57 5.59 1.10 -12.36
CA ARG A 57 6.86 1.36 -13.03
C ARG A 57 7.87 0.43 -12.35
N PRO A 58 8.52 -0.53 -13.03
CA PRO A 58 9.64 -1.20 -12.42
C PRO A 58 10.73 -0.15 -12.20
N GLN A 59 11.04 0.15 -10.94
CA GLN A 59 12.25 0.89 -10.62
C GLN A 59 13.42 -0.04 -11.00
N PRO A 60 14.37 0.38 -11.84
CA PRO A 60 15.57 -0.41 -12.05
C PRO A 60 16.34 -0.44 -10.72
N VAL A 61 16.28 -1.58 -10.04
CA VAL A 61 17.20 -1.88 -8.95
C VAL A 61 18.58 -2.08 -9.57
N GLY A 62 19.46 -1.08 -9.43
CA GLY A 62 20.87 -1.24 -9.82
C GLY A 62 21.59 -0.06 -10.47
N ALA A 63 21.17 1.20 -10.29
CA ALA A 63 21.95 2.34 -10.80
C ALA A 63 21.97 3.51 -9.80
N ALA A 64 22.86 3.41 -8.80
CA ALA A 64 23.56 4.54 -8.15
C ALA A 64 24.37 4.01 -6.96
N ALA A 65 25.55 3.45 -7.24
CA ALA A 65 26.68 3.50 -6.33
C ALA A 65 27.82 4.17 -7.10
N GLU A 66 27.62 5.46 -7.40
CA GLU A 66 28.69 6.33 -7.88
C GLU A 66 29.54 6.73 -6.68
N ALA A 67 30.84 6.49 -6.85
CA ALA A 67 31.86 6.47 -5.84
C ALA A 67 32.17 7.87 -5.28
N SER A 68 32.17 7.99 -3.96
CA SER A 68 32.89 9.04 -3.24
C SER A 68 34.39 8.69 -3.27
N GLY A 69 35.19 9.52 -3.94
CA GLY A 69 36.65 9.34 -4.01
C GLY A 69 37.32 10.48 -4.75
N GLU A 70 37.42 11.65 -4.11
CA GLU A 70 38.35 12.70 -4.54
C GLU A 70 39.80 12.22 -4.37
N VAL A 71 40.52 12.06 -5.48
CA VAL A 71 41.98 12.14 -5.51
C VAL A 71 42.35 13.06 -6.67
N GLY A 72 42.55 14.33 -6.36
CA GLY A 72 43.06 15.33 -7.29
C GLY A 72 44.46 14.96 -7.77
N ASP A 73 44.58 14.77 -9.07
CA ASP A 73 45.83 14.65 -9.81
C ASP A 73 46.69 15.90 -9.56
N ARG A 74 47.78 15.74 -8.79
CA ARG A 74 48.79 16.80 -8.62
C ARG A 74 49.79 16.69 -9.76
N ASP A 75 49.49 17.39 -10.83
CA ASP A 75 50.35 17.54 -12.00
C ASP A 75 51.61 18.36 -11.62
N PRO A 76 52.84 17.81 -11.72
CA PRO A 76 54.06 18.44 -11.19
C PRO A 76 54.61 19.60 -12.06
N LYS A 77 53.86 20.09 -13.06
CA LYS A 77 54.36 21.05 -14.05
C LYS A 77 53.91 22.51 -13.87
N ASN A 78 53.13 22.84 -12.84
CA ASN A 78 52.61 24.21 -12.67
C ASN A 78 52.93 24.82 -11.29
N ARG A 79 54.20 24.83 -10.91
CA ARG A 79 54.68 25.53 -9.70
C ARG A 79 55.11 26.96 -10.08
N PRO A 80 54.55 28.03 -9.49
CA PRO A 80 55.17 29.35 -9.59
C PRO A 80 56.49 29.35 -8.80
N ILE A 81 57.46 30.13 -9.30
CA ILE A 81 58.84 30.29 -8.79
C ILE A 81 58.88 30.71 -7.32
#